data_AF-A0A5D3FGL7-F1
#
_entry.id   AF-A0A5D3FGL7-F1
#
_cell.length_a   1.000
_cell.length_b   1.000
_cell.length_c   1.000
_cell.angle_alpha   90.00
_cell.angle_beta   90.00
_cell.angle_gamma   90.00
#
_symmetry.space_group_name_H-M   'P 1'
#
loop_
_entity.id
_entity.type
_entity.pdbx_description
1 polymer ?
#
loop_
_entity_poly.entity_id
_entity_poly.type
_entity_poly.pdbx_seq_one_letter_code
_entity_poly.pdbx_strand_id
1 'polypeptide(L)'
;MRRRVGRWQVVLRWRTLLDDDTAVRNLELLAVALKPKGWRCVPLYEKEEFGFPVPLLWVYASGAADDIGAVVTARATPGGTWAYYEAGKGRAGYLSPCGDTKSAAHRLDRLLKFRMFPNAEWT
;
A
#
# COMPACT_ATOMS: atom_id res chain seq x y z
N MET A 1 -15.21 19.20 20.96
CA MET A 1 -15.26 17.71 21.01
C MET A 1 -13.93 17.13 20.50
N ARG A 2 -12.97 16.75 21.37
CA ARG A 2 -11.62 16.27 20.99
C ARG A 2 -11.07 15.17 21.92
N ARG A 3 -11.84 14.11 22.23
CA ARG A 3 -11.34 13.00 23.09
C ARG A 3 -11.76 11.56 22.70
N ARG A 4 -12.36 11.32 21.54
CA ARG A 4 -12.74 9.94 21.12
C ARG A 4 -11.92 9.33 19.98
N VAL A 5 -11.05 10.08 19.29
CA VAL A 5 -10.33 9.60 18.08
C VAL A 5 -9.08 8.77 18.40
N GLY A 6 -8.40 9.03 19.52
CA GLY A 6 -7.12 8.39 19.85
C GLY A 6 -7.20 6.90 20.15
N ARG A 7 -8.27 6.44 20.82
CA ARG A 7 -8.40 5.03 21.23
C ARG A 7 -8.62 4.09 20.04
N TRP A 8 -9.35 4.53 19.01
CA TRP A 8 -9.57 3.74 17.79
C TRP A 8 -8.31 3.61 16.94
N GLN A 9 -7.48 4.65 16.84
CA GLN A 9 -6.22 4.58 16.08
C GLN A 9 -5.23 3.61 16.71
N VAL A 10 -5.17 3.58 18.04
CA VAL A 10 -4.36 2.60 18.78
C VAL A 10 -4.88 1.20 18.48
N VAL A 11 -6.16 0.91 18.70
CA VAL A 11 -6.76 -0.42 18.45
C VAL A 11 -6.59 -0.88 16.99
N LEU A 12 -6.72 0.01 16.01
CA LEU A 12 -6.52 -0.34 14.60
C LEU A 12 -5.04 -0.58 14.25
N ARG A 13 -4.11 0.17 14.85
CA ARG A 13 -2.68 -0.16 14.78
C ARG A 13 -2.42 -1.52 15.39
N TRP A 14 -2.92 -1.79 16.59
CA TRP A 14 -2.79 -3.11 17.23
C TRP A 14 -3.37 -4.23 16.38
N ARG A 15 -4.56 -4.07 15.78
CA ARG A 15 -5.12 -5.09 14.88
C ARG A 15 -4.31 -5.29 13.62
N THR A 16 -3.74 -4.22 13.06
CA THR A 16 -2.84 -4.35 11.91
C THR A 16 -1.54 -5.06 12.29
N LEU A 17 -1.06 -4.89 13.53
CA LEU A 17 0.13 -5.55 14.08
C LEU A 17 -0.12 -6.99 14.56
N LEU A 18 -1.39 -7.42 14.67
CA LEU A 18 -1.78 -8.73 15.21
C LEU A 18 -2.26 -9.70 14.12
N ASP A 19 -2.55 -9.20 12.92
CA ASP A 19 -3.12 -9.97 11.81
C ASP A 19 -2.28 -9.73 10.55
N ASP A 20 -0.98 -10.01 10.68
CA ASP A 20 0.00 -9.88 9.61
C ASP A 20 -0.36 -10.78 8.42
N ASP A 21 -0.90 -11.97 8.65
CA ASP A 21 -1.34 -12.90 7.59
C ASP A 21 -2.39 -12.27 6.67
N THR A 22 -3.38 -11.56 7.23
CA THR A 22 -4.39 -10.88 6.40
C THR A 22 -3.78 -9.70 5.64
N ALA A 23 -2.83 -8.98 6.24
CA ALA A 23 -2.11 -7.91 5.56
C ALA A 23 -1.29 -8.45 4.37
N VAL A 24 -0.51 -9.52 4.59
CA VAL A 24 0.28 -10.23 3.57
C VAL A 24 -0.61 -10.72 2.44
N ARG A 25 -1.70 -11.44 2.74
CA ARG A 25 -2.64 -11.94 1.73
C ARG A 25 -3.18 -10.83 0.84
N ASN A 26 -3.56 -9.69 1.43
CA ASN A 26 -4.02 -8.54 0.64
C ASN A 26 -2.90 -7.97 -0.25
N LEU A 27 -1.68 -7.83 0.27
CA LEU A 27 -0.54 -7.33 -0.51
C LEU A 27 -0.17 -8.28 -1.66
N GLU A 28 -0.28 -9.59 -1.47
CA GLU A 28 -0.07 -10.58 -2.54
C GLU A 28 -1.14 -10.46 -3.64
N LEU A 29 -2.41 -10.30 -3.26
CA LEU A 29 -3.48 -10.03 -4.23
C LEU A 29 -3.21 -8.76 -5.04
N LEU A 30 -2.71 -7.71 -4.38
CA LEU A 30 -2.31 -6.48 -5.05
C LEU A 30 -1.13 -6.70 -6.01
N ALA A 31 -0.11 -7.46 -5.59
CA ALA A 31 1.03 -7.81 -6.45
C ALA A 31 0.57 -8.57 -7.70
N VAL A 32 -0.34 -9.54 -7.56
CA VAL A 32 -0.94 -10.28 -8.68
C VAL A 32 -1.65 -9.34 -9.66
N ALA A 33 -2.36 -8.32 -9.17
CA ALA A 33 -3.04 -7.35 -10.02
C ALA A 33 -2.10 -6.34 -10.70
N LEU A 34 -0.90 -6.12 -10.14
CA LEU A 34 0.09 -5.17 -10.65
C LEU A 34 1.07 -5.79 -11.66
N LYS A 35 1.41 -7.08 -11.51
CA LYS A 35 2.33 -7.77 -12.43
C LYS A 35 1.91 -7.67 -13.90
N PRO A 36 0.64 -7.91 -14.29
CA PRO A 36 0.19 -7.74 -15.68
C PRO A 36 0.27 -6.31 -16.21
N LYS A 37 0.38 -5.31 -15.32
CA LYS A 37 0.54 -3.90 -15.69
C LYS A 37 2.01 -3.51 -15.90
N GLY A 38 2.95 -4.45 -15.74
CA GLY A 38 4.38 -4.23 -15.98
C GLY A 38 5.18 -3.78 -14.75
N TRP A 39 4.54 -3.74 -13.57
CA TRP A 39 5.23 -3.37 -12.32
C TRP A 39 5.95 -4.55 -11.70
N ARG A 40 7.12 -4.28 -11.13
CA ARG A 40 7.80 -5.22 -10.23
C ARG A 40 7.28 -5.03 -8.81
N CYS A 41 7.16 -6.13 -8.09
CA CYS A 41 6.63 -6.16 -6.74
C CYS A 41 7.59 -6.97 -5.87
N VAL A 42 8.22 -6.30 -4.91
CA VAL A 42 9.15 -6.90 -3.95
C VAL A 42 8.44 -6.96 -2.59
N PRO A 43 8.14 -8.16 -2.09
CA PRO A 43 7.56 -8.32 -0.77
C PRO A 43 8.59 -7.97 0.30
N LEU A 44 8.17 -7.19 1.28
CA LEU A 44 8.95 -6.79 2.46
C LEU A 44 8.10 -7.13 3.69
N TYR A 45 7.77 -8.42 3.83
CA TYR A 45 6.80 -8.92 4.80
C TYR A 45 7.44 -9.34 6.11
N GLU A 46 8.62 -9.98 6.02
CA GLU A 46 9.31 -10.57 7.16
C GLU A 46 9.87 -9.48 8.08
N LYS A 47 9.28 -9.39 9.28
CA LYS A 47 9.65 -8.39 10.27
C LYS A 47 11.08 -8.60 10.77
N GLU A 48 11.49 -9.84 10.93
CA GLU A 48 12.83 -10.24 11.39
C GLU A 48 13.91 -9.87 10.37
N GLU A 49 13.60 -9.95 9.08
CA GLU A 49 14.52 -9.63 7.99
C GLU A 49 14.60 -8.11 7.72
N PHE A 50 13.44 -7.43 7.67
CA PHE A 50 13.36 -6.04 7.21
C PHE A 50 13.14 -5.01 8.33
N GLY A 51 12.81 -5.44 9.54
CA GLY A 51 12.63 -4.57 10.71
C GLY A 51 11.35 -3.70 10.69
N PHE A 52 10.46 -3.89 9.71
CA PHE A 52 9.22 -3.11 9.62
C PHE A 52 8.14 -3.68 10.55
N PRO A 53 7.41 -2.83 11.28
CA PRO A 53 6.39 -3.31 12.20
C PRO A 53 5.14 -3.84 11.49
N VAL A 54 4.98 -3.61 10.19
CA VAL A 54 3.84 -4.06 9.38
C VAL A 54 4.35 -4.57 8.03
N PRO A 55 3.66 -5.53 7.39
CA PRO A 55 4.01 -5.99 6.05
C PRO A 55 3.95 -4.85 5.02
N LEU A 56 4.98 -4.78 4.19
CA LEU A 56 5.14 -3.80 3.12
C LEU A 56 5.32 -4.49 1.76
N LEU A 57 4.88 -3.83 0.71
CA LEU A 57 5.10 -4.22 -0.68
C LEU A 57 5.76 -3.06 -1.42
N TRP A 58 6.98 -3.25 -1.90
CA TRP A 58 7.63 -2.27 -2.74
C TRP A 58 7.26 -2.50 -4.20
N VAL A 59 6.61 -1.51 -4.82
CA VAL A 59 6.17 -1.54 -6.22
C VAL A 59 6.99 -0.53 -6.98
N TYR A 60 7.67 -0.96 -8.05
CA TYR A 60 8.56 -0.10 -8.81
C TYR A 60 8.66 -0.52 -10.28
N ALA A 61 9.14 0.39 -11.12
CA ALA A 61 9.66 0.08 -12.43
C ALA A 61 11.19 0.20 -12.38
N SER A 62 11.89 -0.73 -13.00
CA SER A 62 13.32 -0.52 -13.28
C SER A 62 13.47 0.36 -14.51
N GLY A 63 14.13 1.50 -14.37
CA GLY A 63 14.46 2.41 -15.46
C GLY A 63 15.88 2.94 -15.33
N ALA A 64 16.40 3.53 -16.41
CA ALA A 64 17.77 4.03 -16.50
C ALA A 64 18.05 5.33 -15.71
N ALA A 65 17.02 5.94 -15.12
CA ALA A 65 17.11 7.18 -14.37
C ALA A 65 16.16 7.08 -13.16
N ASP A 66 16.74 6.74 -12.01
CA ASP A 66 16.12 6.58 -10.69
C ASP A 66 15.03 5.50 -10.54
N ASP A 67 15.09 4.76 -9.43
CA ASP A 67 14.07 3.79 -9.06
C ASP A 67 12.77 4.51 -8.67
N ILE A 68 11.86 4.65 -9.63
CA ILE A 68 10.53 5.20 -9.39
C ILE A 68 9.64 4.09 -8.83
N GLY A 69 9.20 4.29 -7.59
CA GLY A 69 8.35 3.34 -6.90
C GLY A 69 7.44 3.94 -5.84
N ALA A 70 6.69 3.05 -5.20
CA ALA A 70 5.87 3.30 -4.04
C ALA A 70 5.94 2.10 -3.11
N VAL A 71 6.00 2.35 -1.81
CA VAL A 71 5.86 1.30 -0.80
C VAL A 71 4.42 1.29 -0.35
N VAL A 72 3.77 0.12 -0.36
CA VAL A 72 2.36 -0.06 -0.04
C VAL A 72 2.22 -0.95 1.20
N THR A 73 1.22 -0.67 2.03
CA THR A 73 0.86 -1.49 3.19
C THR A 73 -0.65 -1.67 3.24
N ALA A 74 -1.12 -2.80 3.80
CA ALA A 74 -2.53 -3.02 4.09
C ALA A 74 -2.79 -2.74 5.57
N ARG A 75 -3.84 -1.97 5.89
CA ARG A 75 -4.18 -1.61 7.27
C ARG A 75 -5.63 -1.94 7.57
N ALA A 76 -5.88 -2.40 8.79
CA ALA A 76 -7.23 -2.56 9.29
C ALA A 76 -7.94 -1.20 9.40
N THR A 77 -9.20 -1.14 8.99
CA THR A 77 -10.08 0.02 9.06
C THR A 77 -11.24 -0.22 10.03
N PRO A 78 -11.93 0.82 10.52
CA PRO A 78 -13.13 0.64 11.34
C PRO A 78 -14.15 -0.28 10.64
N GLY A 79 -14.76 -1.19 11.40
CA GLY A 79 -15.72 -2.16 10.86
C GLY A 79 -15.13 -3.50 10.42
N GLY A 80 -13.86 -3.78 10.75
CA GLY A 80 -13.23 -5.09 10.46
C GLY A 80 -12.80 -5.27 9.01
N THR A 81 -12.84 -4.19 8.22
CA THR A 81 -12.39 -4.14 6.85
C THR A 81 -10.90 -3.79 6.77
N TRP A 82 -10.33 -3.85 5.56
CA TRP A 82 -8.94 -3.52 5.30
C TRP A 82 -8.86 -2.56 4.12
N ALA A 83 -7.80 -1.75 4.08
CA ALA A 83 -7.51 -0.87 2.96
C ALA A 83 -6.01 -0.78 2.66
N TYR A 84 -5.70 -0.58 1.38
CA TYR A 84 -4.35 -0.33 0.90
C TYR A 84 -3.97 1.13 1.10
N TYR A 85 -2.74 1.36 1.55
CA TYR A 85 -2.16 2.68 1.74
C TYR A 85 -0.74 2.74 1.16
N GLU A 86 -0.40 3.84 0.51
CA GLU A 86 1.00 4.23 0.32
C GLU A 86 1.64 4.52 1.70
N ALA A 87 2.73 3.83 2.01
CA ALA A 87 3.51 4.01 3.22
C ALA A 87 4.18 5.40 3.24
N GLY A 88 4.49 5.91 4.43
CA GLY A 88 5.07 7.25 4.62
C GLY A 88 4.07 8.42 4.50
N LYS A 89 2.94 8.28 3.80
CA LYS A 89 1.95 9.37 3.61
C LYS A 89 0.80 9.41 4.61
N GLY A 90 0.87 8.63 5.69
CA GLY A 90 -0.17 8.61 6.73
C GLY A 90 -1.56 8.29 6.16
N ARG A 91 -2.53 9.20 6.34
CA ARG A 91 -3.90 9.08 5.78
C ARG A 91 -4.00 9.53 4.33
N ALA A 92 -3.13 10.45 3.88
CA ALA A 92 -3.10 10.92 2.50
C ALA A 92 -2.65 9.83 1.52
N GLY A 93 -2.07 8.74 2.02
CA GLY A 93 -1.70 7.57 1.24
C GLY A 93 -2.84 6.60 0.92
N TYR A 94 -4.10 6.86 1.28
CA TYR A 94 -5.19 5.92 1.01
C TYR A 94 -5.31 5.60 -0.49
N LEU A 95 -5.28 4.33 -0.85
CA LEU A 95 -5.40 3.87 -2.23
C LEU A 95 -6.80 3.31 -2.52
N SER A 96 -7.27 2.30 -1.78
CA SER A 96 -8.55 1.61 -2.05
C SER A 96 -8.89 0.68 -0.87
N PRO A 97 -10.16 0.30 -0.63
CA PRO A 97 -10.42 -0.85 0.24
C PRO A 97 -9.80 -2.13 -0.35
N CYS A 98 -9.38 -3.06 0.51
CA CYS A 98 -8.78 -4.32 0.07
C CYS A 98 -9.75 -5.25 -0.66
N GLY A 99 -11.07 -5.07 -0.46
CA GLY A 99 -12.10 -5.74 -1.25
C GLY A 99 -12.15 -5.32 -2.72
N ASP A 100 -11.46 -4.24 -3.10
CA ASP A 100 -11.34 -3.77 -4.48
C ASP A 100 -9.87 -3.57 -4.88
N THR A 101 -9.18 -4.70 -5.02
CA THR A 101 -7.77 -4.77 -5.44
C THR A 101 -7.56 -4.25 -6.87
N LYS A 102 -8.54 -4.39 -7.76
CA LYS A 102 -8.44 -3.88 -9.13
C LYS A 102 -8.36 -2.36 -9.15
N SER A 103 -9.21 -1.67 -8.39
CA SER A 103 -9.14 -0.21 -8.24
C SER A 103 -7.85 0.23 -7.56
N ALA A 104 -7.35 -0.52 -6.58
CA ALA A 104 -6.06 -0.24 -5.95
C ALA A 104 -4.91 -0.29 -6.96
N ALA A 105 -4.83 -1.37 -7.75
CA ALA A 105 -3.81 -1.54 -8.78
C ALA A 105 -3.89 -0.44 -9.85
N HIS A 106 -5.10 -0.04 -10.25
CA HIS A 106 -5.30 1.03 -11.23
C HIS A 106 -4.87 2.41 -10.71
N ARG A 107 -5.20 2.74 -9.46
CA ARG A 107 -4.77 4.00 -8.82
C ARG A 107 -3.26 4.05 -8.67
N LEU A 108 -2.64 2.94 -8.25
CA LEU A 108 -1.19 2.86 -8.11
C LEU A 108 -0.47 2.95 -9.47
N ASP A 109 -0.99 2.27 -10.49
CA ASP A 109 -0.47 2.36 -11.86
C ASP A 109 -0.45 3.80 -12.40
N ARG A 110 -1.56 4.53 -12.23
CA ARG A 110 -1.63 5.96 -12.61
C ARG A 110 -0.66 6.81 -11.81
N LEU A 111 -0.59 6.60 -10.50
CA LEU A 111 0.30 7.34 -9.61
C LEU A 111 1.76 7.16 -10.00
N LEU A 112 2.18 5.91 -10.28
CA LEU A 112 3.55 5.61 -10.65
C LEU A 112 3.88 6.12 -12.06
N LYS A 113 2.96 5.97 -13.04
CA LYS A 113 3.12 6.58 -14.38
C LYS A 113 3.26 8.10 -14.31
N PHE A 114 2.48 8.76 -13.47
CA PHE A 114 2.60 10.21 -13.26
C PHE A 114 3.98 10.58 -12.69
N ARG A 115 4.54 9.77 -11.77
CA ARG A 115 5.91 9.99 -11.25
C ARG A 115 6.98 9.79 -12.32
N MET A 116 6.79 8.83 -13.23
CA MET A 116 7.70 8.59 -14.35
C MET A 116 7.68 9.72 -15.39
N PHE A 117 6.53 10.35 -15.59
CA PHE A 117 6.34 11.41 -16.59
C PHE A 117 5.70 12.65 -15.96
N PRO A 118 6.45 13.40 -15.12
CA PRO A 118 5.88 14.51 -14.35
C PRO A 118 5.35 15.68 -15.19
N ASN A 119 5.59 15.70 -16.52
CA ASN A 119 5.15 16.75 -17.46
C ASN A 119 4.49 16.20 -18.74
N ALA A 120 3.97 14.97 -18.74
CA ALA A 120 3.15 14.53 -19.88
C ALA A 120 1.80 15.28 -19.83
N GLU A 121 1.63 16.29 -20.69
CA GLU A 121 0.34 16.91 -20.97
C GLU A 121 -0.60 15.84 -21.57
N TRP A 122 -1.41 15.20 -20.72
CA TRP A 122 -2.45 14.29 -21.17
C TRP A 122 -3.64 15.13 -21.63
N THR A 123 -3.60 15.56 -22.90
CA THR A 123 -4.78 16.09 -23.62
C THR A 123 -5.50 14.95 -24.35
#